data_AF-A0A4Q3VF58-F1
#
_entry.id   AF-A0A4Q3VF58-F1
#
_cell.length_a   1.000
_cell.length_b   1.000
_cell.length_c   1.000
_cell.angle_alpha   90.00
_cell.angle_beta   90.00
_cell.angle_gamma   90.00
#
_symmetry.space_group_name_H-M   'P 1'
#
loop_
_entity.id
_entity.type
_entity.pdbx_description
1 polymer ?
#
loop_
_entity_poly.entity_id
_entity_poly.type
_entity_poly.pdbx_seq_one_letter_code
_entity_poly.pdbx_strand_id
1 'polypeptide(L)' 'MEDPADPSHCAMQYLAAQIVRAMFDQAGVGLGSPLLARIDKILIDNQPAAAEAHDVLLTLTRSRGG' A
#
# COMPACT_ATOMS: atom_id res chain seq x y z
N MET A 1 -0.51 -21.66 12.04
CA MET A 1 0.81 -21.07 11.76
C MET A 1 0.70 -20.58 10.34
N GLU A 2 0.43 -19.28 10.15
CA GLU A 2 0.30 -18.71 8.81
C GLU A 2 1.68 -18.78 8.14
N ASP A 3 1.72 -19.34 6.94
CA ASP A 3 2.94 -19.44 6.16
C ASP A 3 3.32 -18.02 5.70
N PRO A 4 4.49 -17.47 6.09
CA PRO A 4 4.93 -16.16 5.65
C PRO A 4 5.21 -16.10 4.14
N ALA A 5 5.22 -17.24 3.44
CA ALA A 5 5.29 -17.33 1.99
C ALA A 5 3.91 -17.51 1.32
N ASP A 6 2.80 -17.41 2.06
CA ASP A 6 1.47 -17.38 1.47
C ASP A 6 1.35 -16.12 0.58
N PRO A 7 1.18 -16.27 -0.75
CA PRO A 7 1.08 -15.15 -1.67
C PRO A 7 -0.08 -14.19 -1.31
N SER A 8 -1.09 -14.68 -0.60
CA SER A 8 -2.22 -13.90 -0.09
C SER A 8 -1.80 -12.92 1.01
N HIS A 9 -0.84 -13.33 1.85
CA HIS A 9 -0.30 -12.51 2.94
C HIS A 9 0.52 -11.33 2.37
N CYS A 10 1.29 -11.61 1.32
CA CYS A 10 2.01 -10.60 0.54
C CYS A 10 1.03 -9.58 -0.06
N ALA A 11 -0.04 -10.03 -0.75
CA ALA A 11 -0.99 -9.12 -1.40
C ALA A 11 -1.67 -8.14 -0.41
N MET A 12 -2.12 -8.63 0.75
CA MET A 12 -2.70 -7.77 1.78
C MET A 12 -1.71 -6.75 2.35
N GLN A 13 -0.43 -7.13 2.49
CA GLN A 13 0.61 -6.22 2.96
C GLN A 13 0.82 -5.05 2.00
N TYR A 14 0.86 -5.29 0.68
CA TYR A 14 1.01 -4.23 -0.32
C TYR A 14 -0.22 -3.32 -0.37
N LEU A 15 -1.42 -3.88 -0.26
CA LEU A 15 -2.65 -3.10 -0.18
C LEU A 15 -2.67 -2.19 1.07
N ALA A 16 -2.29 -2.74 2.23
CA ALA A 16 -2.18 -1.96 3.46
C ALA A 16 -1.14 -0.83 3.31
N ALA A 17 0.03 -1.13 2.74
CA ALA A 17 1.06 -0.13 2.50
C ALA A 17 0.58 1.02 1.59
N GLN A 18 -0.15 0.72 0.50
CA GLN A 18 -0.73 1.73 -0.38
C GLN A 18 -1.78 2.60 0.34
N ILE A 19 -2.65 2.00 1.16
CA ILE A 19 -3.64 2.74 1.95
C ILE A 19 -2.95 3.71 2.90
N VAL A 20 -1.96 3.24 3.67
CA VAL A 20 -1.26 4.10 4.63
C VAL A 20 -0.47 5.19 3.91
N ARG A 21 0.15 4.89 2.75
CA ARG A 21 0.81 5.91 1.92
C ARG A 21 -0.17 7.02 1.50
N ALA A 22 -1.34 6.64 0.98
CA ALA A 22 -2.37 7.59 0.58
C ALA A 22 -2.87 8.45 1.76
N MET A 23 -3.02 7.85 2.95
CA MET A 23 -3.39 8.60 4.17
C MET A 23 -2.30 9.61 4.57
N PHE A 24 -1.02 9.26 4.43
CA PHE A 24 0.09 10.16 4.71
C PHE A 24 0.14 11.33 3.73
N ASP A 25 -0.07 11.05 2.45
CA ASP A 25 -0.14 12.07 1.40
C ASP A 25 -1.31 13.04 1.68
N GLN A 26 -2.48 12.54 2.10
CA GLN A 26 -3.63 13.37 2.49
C GLN A 26 -3.39 14.19 3.77
N ALA A 27 -2.66 13.63 4.74
CA ALA A 27 -2.32 14.32 5.98
C ALA A 27 -1.16 15.32 5.82
N GLY A 28 -0.54 15.41 4.64
CA GLY A 28 0.60 16.28 4.39
C GLY A 28 1.86 15.86 5.16
N VAL A 29 2.00 14.57 5.47
CA VAL A 29 3.19 14.06 6.16
C VAL A 29 4.39 14.19 5.24
N GLY A 30 5.36 15.00 5.65
CA GLY A 30 6.56 15.26 4.86
C GLY A 30 7.49 14.05 4.70
N LEU A 31 8.35 14.11 3.67
CA LEU A 31 9.35 13.10 3.29
C LEU A 31 10.36 12.73 4.40
N GLY A 32 10.37 13.45 5.53
CA GLY A 32 11.23 13.15 6.69
C GLY A 32 10.66 12.10 7.65
N SER A 33 9.45 11.58 7.41
CA SER A 33 8.84 10.59 8.31
C SER A 33 9.52 9.22 8.17
N PRO A 34 10.08 8.65 9.26
CA PRO A 34 10.68 7.31 9.22
C PRO A 34 9.65 6.21 8.96
N LEU A 35 8.38 6.46 9.29
CA LEU A 35 7.28 5.54 8.99
C LEU A 35 6.94 5.56 7.50
N LEU A 36 6.93 6.74 6.87
CA LEU A 36 6.71 6.87 5.42
C LEU A 36 7.81 6.15 4.63
N ALA A 37 9.08 6.33 5.02
CA ALA A 37 10.21 5.66 4.38
C ALA A 37 10.12 4.13 4.49
N ARG A 38 9.59 3.59 5.60
CA ARG A 38 9.34 2.15 5.75
C ARG A 38 8.24 1.64 4.83
N ILE A 39 7.16 2.41 4.69
CA ILE A 39 6.07 2.08 3.76
C ILE A 39 6.58 2.08 2.33
N ASP A 40 7.35 3.08 1.95
CA ASP A 40 7.94 3.17 0.61
C ASP A 40 8.85 1.99 0.31
N LYS A 41 9.64 1.57 1.30
CA LYS A 41 10.46 0.38 1.17
C LYS A 41 9.62 -0.87 0.88
N ILE A 42 8.54 -1.08 1.63
CA ILE A 42 7.62 -2.23 1.38
C ILE A 42 7.11 -2.18 -0.06
N LEU A 43 6.70 -1.01 -0.55
CA LEU A 43 6.17 -0.85 -1.91
C LEU A 43 7.23 -1.05 -3.00
N ILE A 44 8.48 -0.63 -2.75
CA ILE A 44 9.60 -0.77 -3.69
C ILE A 44 10.09 -2.21 -3.77
N ASP A 45 10.05 -2.97 -2.65
CA ASP A 45 10.55 -4.35 -2.58
C ASP A 45 9.78 -5.30 -3.54
N ASN A 46 8.57 -4.94 -3.98
CA ASN A 46 7.81 -5.66 -5.01
C ASN A 46 6.87 -4.72 -5.80
N GLN A 47 7.43 -4.06 -6.80
CA GLN A 47 6.70 -3.09 -7.63
C GLN A 47 5.44 -3.66 -8.31
N PRO A 48 5.42 -4.88 -8.88
CA PRO A 48 4.21 -5.45 -9.47
C PRO A 48 3.05 -5.55 -8.46
N ALA A 49 3.30 -6.11 -7.27
CA ALA A 49 2.26 -6.25 -6.25
C ALA A 49 1.79 -4.89 -5.70
N ALA A 50 2.71 -3.92 -5.59
CA ALA A 50 2.36 -2.56 -5.22
C ALA A 50 1.47 -1.88 -6.28
N ALA A 51 1.68 -2.13 -7.57
CA ALA A 51 0.85 -1.60 -8.65
C ALA A 51 -0.57 -2.22 -8.62
N GLU A 52 -0.68 -3.54 -8.47
CA GLU A 52 -1.99 -4.21 -8.33
C GLU A 52 -2.77 -3.67 -7.12
N ALA A 53 -2.10 -3.50 -5.97
CA ALA A 53 -2.68 -2.90 -4.78
C ALA A 53 -3.18 -1.46 -5.02
N HIS A 54 -2.44 -0.67 -5.81
CA HIS A 54 -2.84 0.69 -6.19
C HIS A 54 -4.10 0.67 -7.07
N ASP A 55 -4.15 -0.23 -8.06
CA ASP A 55 -5.30 -0.37 -8.95
C ASP A 55 -6.57 -0.80 -8.19
N VAL A 56 -6.44 -1.69 -7.21
CA VAL A 56 -7.53 -2.06 -6.30
C VAL A 56 -7.99 -0.82 -5.51
N LEU A 57 -7.06 -0.04 -4.94
CA LEU A 57 -7.39 1.18 -4.21
C LEU A 57 -8.11 2.20 -5.10
N LEU A 58 -7.65 2.41 -6.34
CA LEU A 58 -8.30 3.27 -7.32
C LEU A 58 -9.70 2.75 -7.68
N THR A 59 -9.87 1.44 -7.86
CA THR A 59 -11.16 0.84 -8.16
C THR A 59 -12.16 1.07 -7.03
N LEU A 60 -11.75 0.83 -5.78
CA LEU A 60 -12.59 1.03 -4.60
C LEU A 60 -12.97 2.50 -4.40
N THR A 61 -12.04 3.43 -4.64
CA THR A 61 -12.29 4.87 -4.46
C THR A 61 -13.17 5.45 -5.57
N ARG A 62 -13.05 4.98 -6.81
CA ARG A 62 -13.93 5.37 -7.94
C ARG A 62 -15.36 4.87 -7.77
N SER A 63 -15.52 3.65 -7.24
CA SER A 63 -16.84 3.02 -7.03
C SER A 63 -17.73 3.77 -6.04
N ARG A 64 -17.14 4.65 -5.21
CA ARG A 64 -17.85 5.44 -4.20
C ARG A 64 -18.37 6.79 -4.73
N GLY A 65 -18.04 7.16 -5.97
CA GLY A 65 -18.47 8.40 -6.61
C GLY A 65 -19.57 8.26 -7.67
N GLY A 66 -20.24 7.10 -7.75
CA GLY A 66 -21.31 6.81 -8.71
C GLY A 66 -22.70 6.78 -8.08
#